data_AF-A0AAV9IFP4-F1
#
_entry.id   AF-A0AAV9IFP4-F1
#
_cell.length_a   1.000
_cell.length_b   1.000
_cell.length_c   1.000
_cell.angle_alpha   90.00
_cell.angle_beta   90.00
_cell.angle_gamma   90.00
#
_symmetry.space_group_name_H-M   'P 1'
#
loop_
_entity.id
_entity.type
_entity.pdbx_description
1 polymer ?
#
loop_
_entity_poly.entity_id
_entity_poly.type
_entity_poly.pdbx_seq_one_letter_code
_entity_poly.pdbx_strand_id
1 'polypeptide(L)'
;MIFMQLATLGFGSFACRLGYTDFGLEKRQSCLGWRDTGTRRRVFGKISSLERKQPLLQLLSVHTKEYDEGYRDVFNEENIQHSQNWRSVRLKLLWRDPEFRAKNLAARRATHVLLKQSVDVRERWKNPHFRQKVCQSLKGRVAWNKGKRLSNETRMRMSAAAKKRHELKRNKQKNYFFSTSAVDEKQQNCELCQVLVQRLERLYKDLKLWSDNFRSKYTRLPRMSDVDKSCAPVLLLKINRYVELKNILKSEPYCQKFENMVVLKEDVEKKQKQIFLDGKEIF
;
A
#
# COMPACT_ATOMS: atom_id res chain seq x y z
N MET A 1 51.11 12.81 66.10
CA MET A 1 52.40 12.14 65.90
C MET A 1 52.13 10.72 65.41
N ILE A 2 52.46 10.40 64.16
CA ILE A 2 52.95 9.12 63.61
C ILE A 2 53.04 9.30 62.07
N PHE A 3 54.18 8.85 61.55
CA PHE A 3 54.74 8.93 60.20
C PHE A 3 53.83 8.38 59.08
N MET A 4 53.73 8.98 57.88
CA MET A 4 54.70 8.96 56.75
C MET A 4 55.07 7.55 56.27
N GLN A 5 54.52 7.09 55.13
CA GLN A 5 55.30 6.38 54.11
C GLN A 5 54.58 6.30 52.76
N LEU A 6 55.22 6.96 51.78
CA LEU A 6 55.02 6.90 50.35
C LEU A 6 55.50 5.54 49.81
N ALA A 7 54.74 4.94 48.90
CA ALA A 7 55.22 3.90 48.00
C ALA A 7 54.99 4.34 46.55
N THR A 8 56.06 4.84 45.96
CA THR A 8 56.37 4.86 44.53
C THR A 8 56.69 3.45 44.03
N LEU A 9 56.82 3.31 42.70
CA LEU A 9 57.20 2.13 41.87
C LEU A 9 55.98 1.53 41.11
N GLY A 10 55.96 1.42 39.79
CA GLY A 10 57.05 1.59 38.84
C GLY A 10 56.57 1.79 37.39
N PHE A 11 57.41 2.51 36.65
CA PHE A 11 57.38 2.61 35.20
C PHE A 11 57.79 1.27 34.57
N GLY A 12 56.86 0.64 33.86
CA GLY A 12 57.13 -0.49 32.98
C GLY A 12 57.38 0.00 31.56
N SER A 13 58.65 0.09 31.16
CA SER A 13 59.08 0.19 29.77
C SER A 13 58.71 -1.10 29.01
N PHE A 14 57.79 -1.00 28.06
CA PHE A 14 57.60 -2.01 27.02
C PHE A 14 58.21 -1.51 25.71
N ALA A 15 59.44 -1.96 25.47
CA ALA A 15 60.08 -1.91 24.17
C ALA A 15 59.85 -3.24 23.43
N CYS A 16 59.84 -3.13 22.09
CA CYS A 16 60.03 -4.20 21.10
C CYS A 16 58.91 -5.23 20.91
N ARG A 17 58.18 -5.10 19.78
CA ARG A 17 58.43 -5.95 18.59
C ARG A 17 57.62 -5.45 17.39
N LEU A 18 58.33 -4.81 16.46
CA LEU A 18 57.89 -4.66 15.08
C LEU A 18 57.99 -6.04 14.42
N GLY A 19 56.86 -6.71 14.25
CA GLY A 19 56.73 -7.87 13.37
C GLY A 19 56.35 -7.37 11.98
N TYR A 20 57.34 -7.22 11.10
CA TYR A 20 57.14 -7.22 9.65
C TYR A 20 56.69 -8.63 9.26
N THR A 21 55.47 -8.77 8.74
CA THR A 21 55.06 -9.98 8.02
C THR A 21 54.96 -9.65 6.54
N ASP A 22 55.73 -10.42 5.78
CA ASP A 22 55.93 -10.41 4.34
C ASP A 22 54.66 -10.26 3.50
N PHE A 23 54.77 -9.39 2.50
CA PHE A 23 53.92 -9.34 1.34
C PHE A 23 54.22 -10.55 0.43
N GLY A 24 53.46 -11.63 0.61
CA GLY A 24 53.37 -12.73 -0.35
C GLY A 24 52.57 -12.32 -1.59
N LEU A 25 53.29 -11.93 -2.63
CA LEU A 25 52.79 -11.64 -3.98
C LEU A 25 52.51 -12.97 -4.71
N GLU A 26 51.36 -13.61 -4.45
CA GLU A 26 50.93 -14.77 -5.23
C GLU A 26 50.08 -14.33 -6.43
N LYS A 27 50.71 -14.27 -7.59
CA LYS A 27 50.06 -14.19 -8.90
C LYS A 27 49.15 -15.39 -9.09
N ARG A 28 47.83 -15.20 -9.02
CA ARG A 28 46.86 -16.12 -9.63
C ARG A 28 46.25 -15.48 -10.87
N GLN A 29 46.90 -15.75 -12.00
CA GLN A 29 46.24 -15.81 -13.29
C GLN A 29 45.24 -16.99 -13.22
N SER A 30 43.94 -16.71 -13.11
CA SER A 30 42.91 -17.67 -13.53
C SER A 30 42.15 -17.07 -14.70
N CYS A 31 42.55 -17.56 -15.86
CA CYS A 31 41.89 -17.44 -17.14
C CYS A 31 40.42 -17.94 -17.07
N LEU A 32 39.57 -17.23 -17.83
CA LEU A 32 38.46 -17.78 -18.63
C LEU A 32 37.22 -18.34 -17.91
N GLY A 33 36.07 -17.74 -18.22
CA GLY A 33 34.77 -18.34 -17.94
C GLY A 33 33.55 -17.41 -17.95
N TRP A 34 33.54 -16.31 -18.70
CA TRP A 34 32.29 -15.60 -18.96
C TRP A 34 31.45 -16.44 -19.92
N ARG A 35 30.44 -17.14 -19.37
CA ARG A 35 29.39 -17.75 -20.18
C ARG A 35 28.54 -16.65 -20.79
N ASP A 36 28.65 -16.53 -22.11
CA ASP A 36 27.69 -15.86 -22.98
C ASP A 36 26.30 -16.47 -22.78
N THR A 37 25.42 -15.76 -22.06
CA THR A 37 23.97 -15.97 -22.20
C THR A 37 23.50 -15.14 -23.37
N GLY A 38 23.32 -15.83 -24.50
CA GLY A 38 23.01 -15.23 -25.78
C GLY A 38 21.76 -14.34 -25.82
N THR A 39 21.81 -13.47 -26.82
CA THR A 39 20.66 -13.06 -27.64
C THR A 39 19.69 -12.04 -27.04
N ARG A 40 20.20 -10.87 -26.62
CA ARG A 40 19.44 -9.61 -26.79
C ARG A 40 19.72 -9.03 -28.18
N ARG A 41 19.00 -9.50 -29.19
CA ARG A 41 18.91 -8.79 -30.48
C ARG A 41 18.30 -7.41 -30.22
N ARG A 42 19.08 -6.35 -30.40
CA ARG A 42 18.54 -4.99 -30.52
C ARG A 42 17.78 -4.93 -31.84
N VAL A 43 16.45 -4.98 -31.77
CA VAL A 43 15.56 -4.85 -32.93
C VAL A 43 15.56 -3.42 -33.50
N PHE A 44 16.07 -2.45 -32.74
CA PHE A 44 16.14 -1.06 -33.16
C PHE A 44 17.59 -0.59 -33.23
N GLY A 45 17.96 -0.01 -34.37
CA GLY A 45 19.29 0.52 -34.68
C GLY A 45 19.80 1.52 -33.66
N LYS A 46 21.10 1.85 -33.75
CA LYS A 46 21.75 2.87 -32.92
C LYS A 46 21.10 4.24 -33.19
N ILE A 47 20.06 4.57 -32.44
CA ILE A 47 19.53 5.94 -32.37
C ILE A 47 20.59 6.78 -31.66
N SER A 48 21.04 7.85 -32.31
CA SER A 48 22.01 8.78 -31.73
C SER A 48 21.48 9.34 -30.41
N SER A 49 22.32 9.45 -29.38
CA SER A 49 21.89 9.97 -28.07
C SER A 49 21.45 11.45 -28.12
N LEU A 50 21.73 12.14 -29.22
CA LEU A 50 21.32 13.52 -29.46
C LEU A 50 19.85 13.62 -29.91
N GLU A 51 19.36 12.68 -30.73
CA GLU A 51 17.99 12.75 -31.30
C GLU A 51 16.88 12.39 -30.30
N ARG A 52 17.19 11.70 -29.19
CA ARG A 52 16.17 11.37 -28.17
C ARG A 52 15.76 12.54 -27.28
N LYS A 53 16.54 13.63 -27.24
CA LYS A 53 16.30 14.72 -26.28
C LYS A 53 15.41 15.85 -26.82
N GLN A 54 15.29 16.00 -28.14
CA GLN A 54 14.53 17.12 -28.71
C GLN A 54 13.00 16.98 -28.62
N PRO A 55 12.36 15.83 -28.87
CA PRO A 55 10.89 15.76 -28.83
C PRO A 55 10.32 15.74 -27.40
N LEU A 56 11.08 15.26 -26.39
CA LEU A 56 10.61 15.23 -25.00
C LEU A 56 10.64 16.60 -24.32
N LEU A 57 11.57 17.49 -24.70
CA LEU A 57 11.60 18.85 -24.15
C LEU A 57 10.49 19.73 -24.73
N GLN A 58 10.08 19.50 -25.99
CA GLN A 58 8.93 20.20 -26.57
C GLN A 58 7.61 19.73 -25.96
N LEU A 59 7.41 18.42 -25.73
CA LEU A 59 6.20 17.90 -25.09
C LEU A 59 6.06 18.30 -23.61
N LEU A 60 7.18 18.37 -22.85
CA LEU A 60 7.15 18.85 -21.47
C LEU A 60 6.96 20.37 -21.38
N SER A 61 7.45 21.15 -22.36
CA SER A 61 7.26 22.61 -22.40
C SER A 61 5.81 23.03 -22.68
N VAL A 62 5.01 22.21 -23.37
CA VAL A 62 3.61 22.54 -23.66
C VAL A 62 2.74 22.31 -22.42
N HIS A 63 2.98 21.23 -21.66
CA HIS A 63 2.16 20.91 -20.49
C HIS A 63 2.49 21.72 -19.22
N THR A 64 3.67 22.32 -19.09
CA THR A 64 3.98 23.16 -17.92
C THR A 64 3.48 24.60 -18.05
N LYS A 65 3.18 25.08 -19.26
CA LYS A 65 2.70 26.46 -19.47
C LYS A 65 1.25 26.66 -19.03
N GLU A 66 0.38 25.66 -19.24
CA GLU A 66 -1.03 25.76 -18.86
C GLU A 66 -1.28 25.71 -17.34
N TYR A 67 -0.33 25.20 -16.54
CA TYR A 67 -0.48 25.14 -15.08
C TYR A 67 0.19 26.32 -14.33
N ASP A 68 1.09 27.07 -14.97
CA ASP A 68 1.83 28.16 -14.30
C ASP A 68 1.17 29.54 -14.43
N GLU A 69 0.31 29.78 -15.44
CA GLU A 69 -0.31 31.10 -15.65
C GLU A 69 -1.49 31.37 -14.69
N GLY A 70 -2.19 30.33 -14.21
CA GLY A 70 -3.30 30.50 -13.26
C GLY A 70 -2.91 30.66 -11.78
N TYR A 71 -1.62 30.61 -11.44
CA TYR A 71 -1.15 30.60 -10.05
C TYR A 71 -0.17 31.74 -9.70
N ARG A 72 0.06 32.68 -10.63
CA ARG A 72 0.96 33.83 -10.41
C ARG A 72 0.35 34.98 -9.61
N ASP A 73 -0.97 35.15 -9.63
CA ASP A 73 -1.59 36.38 -9.10
C ASP A 73 -1.85 36.38 -7.57
N VAL A 74 -1.38 35.38 -6.83
CA VAL A 74 -1.61 35.28 -5.36
C VAL A 74 -0.33 35.45 -4.54
N PHE A 75 0.83 35.69 -5.16
CA PHE A 75 2.11 35.75 -4.44
C PHE A 75 2.80 37.11 -4.59
N ASN A 76 2.45 38.05 -3.69
CA ASN A 76 3.25 39.24 -3.43
C ASN A 76 4.68 38.83 -3.02
N GLU A 77 5.68 39.29 -3.78
CA GLU A 77 7.10 38.91 -3.69
C GLU A 77 7.84 39.52 -2.49
N GLU A 78 7.20 40.36 -1.68
CA GLU A 78 7.92 41.19 -0.69
C GLU A 78 8.25 40.50 0.65
N ASN A 79 8.08 39.18 0.79
CA ASN A 79 8.35 38.47 2.05
C ASN A 79 9.20 37.19 1.92
N ILE A 80 10.21 37.23 1.04
CA ILE A 80 11.06 36.07 0.65
C ILE A 80 12.18 35.75 1.68
N GLN A 81 12.23 36.39 2.85
CA GLN A 81 13.20 36.03 3.91
C GLN A 81 12.80 34.79 4.74
N HIS A 82 11.62 34.19 4.54
CA HIS A 82 11.18 32.95 5.22
C HIS A 82 11.52 31.66 4.44
N SER A 83 12.72 31.59 3.84
CA SER A 83 13.08 30.61 2.80
C SER A 83 13.23 29.14 3.25
N GLN A 84 13.10 28.82 4.53
CA GLN A 84 13.07 27.42 4.99
C GLN A 84 11.67 26.81 5.05
N ASN A 85 10.60 27.63 5.02
CA ASN A 85 9.24 27.13 5.19
C ASN A 85 8.50 26.89 3.86
N TRP A 86 8.95 27.47 2.74
CA TRP A 86 8.23 27.33 1.46
C TRP A 86 8.18 25.89 0.96
N ARG A 87 9.24 25.08 1.18
CA ARG A 87 9.22 23.66 0.82
C ARG A 87 8.17 22.89 1.63
N SER A 88 8.02 23.22 2.91
CA SER A 88 7.05 22.58 3.79
C SER A 88 5.61 22.96 3.42
N VAL A 89 5.39 24.25 3.11
CA VAL A 89 4.09 24.80 2.70
C VAL A 89 3.69 24.25 1.33
N ARG A 90 4.60 24.27 0.35
CA ARG A 90 4.38 23.69 -0.98
C ARG A 90 4.06 22.20 -0.89
N LEU A 91 4.80 21.44 -0.07
CA LEU A 91 4.51 20.03 0.12
C LEU A 91 3.13 19.82 0.76
N LYS A 92 2.76 20.61 1.78
CA LYS A 92 1.43 20.56 2.40
C LYS A 92 0.31 20.85 1.39
N LEU A 93 0.50 21.82 0.50
CA LEU A 93 -0.45 22.13 -0.58
C LEU A 93 -0.57 20.97 -1.57
N LEU A 94 0.55 20.38 -2.00
CA LEU A 94 0.55 19.18 -2.85
C LEU A 94 -0.17 17.99 -2.18
N TRP A 95 -0.07 17.83 -0.86
CA TRP A 95 -0.81 16.78 -0.15
C TRP A 95 -2.31 17.02 -0.07
N ARG A 96 -2.81 18.24 -0.33
CA ARG A 96 -4.26 18.53 -0.43
C ARG A 96 -4.84 18.08 -1.77
N ASP A 97 -4.02 18.03 -2.82
CA ASP A 97 -4.43 17.50 -4.12
C ASP A 97 -4.67 15.98 -4.03
N PRO A 98 -5.90 15.50 -4.35
CA PRO A 98 -6.23 14.07 -4.32
C PRO A 98 -5.38 13.23 -5.28
N GLU A 99 -4.97 13.77 -6.43
CA GLU A 99 -4.18 13.03 -7.43
C GLU A 99 -2.74 12.83 -6.96
N PHE A 100 -2.09 13.90 -6.49
CA PHE A 100 -0.76 13.82 -5.89
C PHE A 100 -0.72 12.87 -4.68
N ARG A 101 -1.77 12.90 -3.85
CA ARG A 101 -1.93 12.00 -2.70
C ARG A 101 -2.09 10.55 -3.16
N ALA A 102 -2.95 10.27 -4.13
CA ALA A 102 -3.17 8.93 -4.67
C ALA A 102 -1.89 8.35 -5.30
N LYS A 103 -1.17 9.16 -6.10
CA LYS A 103 0.11 8.78 -6.72
C LYS A 103 1.18 8.46 -5.68
N ASN A 104 1.31 9.27 -4.62
CA ASN A 104 2.27 8.99 -3.54
C ASN A 104 1.87 7.78 -2.69
N LEU A 105 0.58 7.57 -2.43
CA LEU A 105 0.11 6.37 -1.76
C LEU A 105 0.32 5.12 -2.62
N ALA A 106 0.13 5.20 -3.94
CA ALA A 106 0.45 4.11 -4.87
C ALA A 106 1.97 3.83 -4.91
N ALA A 107 2.81 4.87 -4.92
CA ALA A 107 4.27 4.73 -4.84
C ALA A 107 4.73 4.14 -3.50
N ARG A 108 4.12 4.53 -2.37
CA ARG A 108 4.37 3.91 -1.05
C ARG A 108 3.84 2.48 -0.97
N ARG A 109 2.73 2.19 -1.66
CA ARG A 109 2.16 0.85 -1.84
C ARG A 109 2.91 0.01 -2.86
N ALA A 110 3.96 0.53 -3.50
CA ALA A 110 5.01 -0.30 -4.09
C ALA A 110 5.82 -0.99 -2.96
N THR A 111 5.09 -1.70 -2.09
CA THR A 111 5.55 -2.61 -1.05
C THR A 111 6.63 -3.51 -1.60
N HIS A 112 6.54 -3.90 -2.87
CA HIS A 112 7.52 -4.72 -3.54
C HIS A 112 8.96 -4.15 -3.47
N VAL A 113 9.18 -2.83 -3.61
CA VAL A 113 10.54 -2.26 -3.55
C VAL A 113 11.10 -2.31 -2.12
N LEU A 114 10.30 -1.90 -1.14
CA LEU A 114 10.73 -1.94 0.27
C LEU A 114 10.86 -3.38 0.78
N LEU A 115 9.97 -4.28 0.36
CA LEU A 115 10.05 -5.71 0.64
C LEU A 115 11.31 -6.28 0.02
N LYS A 116 11.58 -6.03 -1.27
CA LYS A 116 12.81 -6.47 -1.94
C LYS A 116 14.06 -5.96 -1.24
N GLN A 117 14.13 -4.66 -0.94
CA GLN A 117 15.26 -4.11 -0.18
C GLN A 117 15.40 -4.77 1.20
N SER A 118 14.29 -5.03 1.91
CA SER A 118 14.34 -5.71 3.20
C SER A 118 14.78 -7.17 3.10
N VAL A 119 14.43 -7.85 2.01
CA VAL A 119 14.85 -9.23 1.72
C VAL A 119 16.33 -9.25 1.38
N ASP A 120 16.77 -8.41 0.44
CA ASP A 120 18.18 -8.28 0.03
C ASP A 120 19.08 -7.95 1.23
N VAL A 121 18.65 -7.03 2.11
CA VAL A 121 19.37 -6.71 3.35
C VAL A 121 19.44 -7.94 4.25
N ARG A 122 18.32 -8.63 4.52
CA ARG A 122 18.33 -9.86 5.34
C ARG A 122 19.23 -10.95 4.76
N GLU A 123 19.24 -11.12 3.45
CA GLU A 123 20.10 -12.09 2.75
C GLU A 123 21.58 -11.74 2.84
N ARG A 124 21.96 -10.47 2.63
CA ARG A 124 23.35 -10.01 2.86
C ARG A 124 23.80 -10.25 4.29
N TRP A 125 22.90 -10.01 5.25
CA TRP A 125 23.15 -10.33 6.64
C TRP A 125 23.19 -11.83 6.92
N LYS A 126 22.81 -12.76 6.04
CA LYS A 126 23.08 -14.19 6.27
C LYS A 126 24.54 -14.57 5.99
N ASN A 127 25.24 -13.82 5.15
CA ASN A 127 26.63 -14.09 4.81
C ASN A 127 27.57 -13.77 6.01
N PRO A 128 28.31 -14.76 6.55
CA PRO A 128 29.18 -14.56 7.71
C PRO A 128 30.33 -13.58 7.43
N HIS A 129 30.89 -13.57 6.21
CA HIS A 129 31.97 -12.66 5.83
C HIS A 129 31.49 -11.20 5.81
N PHE A 130 30.28 -10.95 5.30
CA PHE A 130 29.67 -9.61 5.33
C PHE A 130 29.46 -9.12 6.78
N ARG A 131 28.93 -9.99 7.65
CA ARG A 131 28.79 -9.68 9.09
C ARG A 131 30.12 -9.33 9.73
N GLN A 132 31.14 -10.17 9.52
CA GLN A 132 32.47 -9.97 10.09
C GLN A 132 33.09 -8.66 9.62
N LYS A 133 32.99 -8.34 8.32
CA LYS A 133 33.47 -7.07 7.75
C LYS A 133 32.79 -5.86 8.39
N VAL A 134 31.46 -5.89 8.54
CA VAL A 134 30.71 -4.80 9.19
C VAL A 134 31.11 -4.69 10.67
N CYS A 135 31.19 -5.80 11.40
CA CYS A 135 31.63 -5.80 12.80
C CYS A 135 33.05 -5.26 12.96
N GLN A 136 34.00 -5.68 12.11
CA GLN A 136 35.37 -5.16 12.10
C GLN A 136 35.41 -3.66 11.82
N SER A 137 34.60 -3.17 10.88
CA SER A 137 34.53 -1.73 10.58
C SER A 137 33.98 -0.88 11.73
N LEU A 138 33.16 -1.48 12.60
CA LEU A 138 32.57 -0.83 13.77
C LEU A 138 33.45 -0.96 15.03
N LYS A 139 34.28 -2.00 15.12
CA LYS A 139 35.23 -2.17 16.23
C LYS A 139 36.21 -1.00 16.27
N GLY A 140 36.46 -0.47 17.48
CA GLY A 140 37.37 0.66 17.70
C GLY A 140 36.76 2.05 17.43
N ARG A 141 35.61 2.16 16.75
CA ARG A 141 34.93 3.44 16.61
C ARG A 141 34.22 3.80 17.91
N VAL A 142 34.61 4.92 18.50
CA VAL A 142 33.88 5.49 19.64
C VAL A 142 32.54 6.01 19.13
N ALA A 143 31.44 5.52 19.71
CA ALA A 143 30.12 6.03 19.39
C ALA A 143 30.08 7.54 19.66
N TRP A 144 29.47 8.33 18.78
CA TRP A 144 29.41 9.79 18.88
C TRP A 144 28.74 10.30 20.18
N ASN A 145 28.02 9.42 20.88
CA ASN A 145 27.34 9.66 22.15
C ASN A 145 28.04 9.02 23.37
N LYS A 146 29.24 8.43 23.22
CA LYS A 146 29.98 7.85 24.35
C LYS A 146 30.27 8.94 25.40
N GLY A 147 29.93 8.67 26.66
CA GLY A 147 30.10 9.60 27.77
C GLY A 147 28.96 10.61 27.95
N LYS A 148 28.06 10.78 26.97
CA LYS A 148 26.87 11.63 27.12
C LYS A 148 25.77 10.87 27.87
N ARG A 149 25.29 11.44 28.98
CA ARG A 149 24.12 10.93 29.70
C ARG A 149 22.83 11.37 28.99
N LEU A 150 21.88 10.46 28.85
CA LEU A 150 20.54 10.80 28.36
C LEU A 150 19.81 11.64 29.42
N SER A 151 19.13 12.71 28.99
CA SER A 151 18.29 13.52 29.88
C SER A 151 17.18 12.68 30.52
N ASN A 152 16.72 13.07 31.71
CA ASN A 152 15.60 12.40 32.39
C ASN A 152 14.37 12.33 31.49
N GLU A 153 14.05 13.41 30.80
CA GLU A 153 12.94 13.48 29.88
C GLU A 153 13.06 12.44 28.74
N THR A 154 14.25 12.30 28.15
CA THR A 154 14.48 11.31 27.07
C THR A 154 14.32 9.88 27.59
N ARG A 155 14.80 9.60 28.81
CA ARG A 155 14.62 8.30 29.47
C ARG A 155 13.14 7.99 29.70
N MET A 156 12.36 8.97 30.16
CA MET A 156 10.90 8.83 30.34
C MET A 156 10.19 8.55 29.01
N ARG A 157 10.54 9.26 27.94
CA ARG A 157 9.98 9.02 26.59
C ARG A 157 10.31 7.61 26.07
N MET A 158 11.56 7.15 26.24
CA MET A 158 11.95 5.78 25.87
C MET A 158 11.20 4.72 26.68
N SER A 159 11.01 4.95 27.99
CA SER A 159 10.24 4.06 28.87
C SER A 159 8.76 3.97 28.47
N ALA A 160 8.12 5.11 28.21
CA ALA A 160 6.74 5.15 27.71
C ALA A 160 6.59 4.43 26.36
N ALA A 161 7.54 4.64 25.43
CA ALA A 161 7.55 3.96 24.14
C ALA A 161 7.74 2.43 24.29
N ALA A 162 8.58 1.99 25.24
CA ALA A 162 8.79 0.57 25.53
C ALA A 162 7.51 -0.08 26.11
N LYS A 163 6.83 0.59 27.06
CA LYS A 163 5.54 0.13 27.60
C LYS A 163 4.48 -0.02 26.51
N LYS A 164 4.35 0.98 25.63
CA LYS A 164 3.42 0.93 24.49
C LYS A 164 3.69 -0.27 23.56
N ARG A 165 4.97 -0.58 23.28
CA ARG A 165 5.32 -1.78 22.48
C ARG A 165 4.91 -3.08 23.19
N HIS A 166 5.04 -3.14 24.51
CA HIS A 166 4.64 -4.31 25.30
C HIS A 166 3.12 -4.47 25.34
N GLU A 167 2.37 -3.38 25.56
CA GLU A 167 0.90 -3.38 25.52
C GLU A 167 0.37 -3.82 24.16
N LEU A 168 0.95 -3.33 23.05
CA LEU A 168 0.58 -3.76 21.71
C LEU A 168 0.81 -5.27 21.49
N LYS A 169 1.91 -5.83 22.02
CA LYS A 169 2.16 -7.28 21.97
C LYS A 169 1.14 -8.06 22.80
N ARG A 170 0.82 -7.61 24.02
CA ARG A 170 -0.17 -8.23 24.89
C ARG A 170 -1.56 -8.19 24.26
N ASN A 171 -1.95 -7.07 23.67
CA ASN A 171 -3.23 -6.91 22.97
C ASN A 171 -3.28 -7.78 21.71
N LYS A 172 -2.18 -7.89 20.97
CA LYS A 172 -2.09 -8.81 19.81
C LYS A 172 -2.27 -10.27 20.23
N GLN A 173 -1.69 -10.69 21.35
CA GLN A 173 -1.87 -12.04 21.89
C GLN A 173 -3.32 -12.28 22.35
N LYS A 174 -3.92 -11.32 23.07
CA LYS A 174 -5.34 -11.39 23.46
C LYS A 174 -6.26 -11.47 22.25
N ASN A 175 -6.00 -10.66 21.23
CA ASN A 175 -6.77 -10.71 19.98
C ASN A 175 -6.59 -12.04 19.26
N TYR A 176 -5.38 -12.61 19.24
CA TYR A 176 -5.16 -13.93 18.62
C TYR A 176 -5.97 -15.01 19.33
N PHE A 177 -5.95 -15.03 20.67
CA PHE A 177 -6.70 -15.99 21.48
C PHE A 177 -8.22 -15.87 21.29
N PHE A 178 -8.74 -14.64 21.25
CA PHE A 178 -10.18 -14.40 21.01
C PHE A 178 -10.59 -14.65 19.55
N SER A 179 -9.64 -14.59 18.61
CA SER A 179 -9.93 -14.84 17.19
C SER A 179 -10.01 -16.34 16.88
N THR A 180 -9.27 -17.20 17.56
CA THR A 180 -9.20 -18.63 17.19
C THR A 180 -10.49 -19.42 17.40
N SER A 181 -11.43 -19.00 18.27
CA SER A 181 -12.72 -19.69 18.44
C SER A 181 -13.89 -19.05 17.68
N ALA A 182 -13.79 -17.77 17.34
CA ALA A 182 -14.85 -17.02 16.64
C ALA A 182 -14.62 -16.88 15.13
N VAL A 183 -13.46 -17.32 14.62
CA VAL A 183 -13.12 -17.24 13.19
C VAL A 183 -13.72 -18.40 12.40
N ASP A 184 -13.84 -19.61 12.96
CA ASP A 184 -14.33 -20.76 12.20
C ASP A 184 -15.83 -20.66 11.87
N GLU A 185 -16.68 -20.24 12.83
CA GLU A 185 -18.11 -20.01 12.57
C GLU A 185 -18.34 -18.81 11.64
N LYS A 186 -17.55 -17.74 11.78
CA LYS A 186 -17.68 -16.56 10.90
C LYS A 186 -17.18 -16.83 9.49
N GLN A 187 -16.17 -17.69 9.33
CA GLN A 187 -15.63 -18.09 8.04
C GLN A 187 -16.65 -18.96 7.28
N GLN A 188 -17.26 -19.94 7.95
CA GLN A 188 -18.31 -20.78 7.34
C GLN A 188 -19.54 -19.94 6.93
N ASN A 189 -19.96 -19.00 7.78
CA ASN A 189 -21.06 -18.08 7.45
C ASN A 189 -20.73 -17.15 6.27
N CYS A 190 -19.45 -16.76 6.11
CA CYS A 190 -19.00 -15.94 4.98
C CYS A 190 -19.07 -16.71 3.65
N GLU A 191 -18.68 -17.99 3.65
CA GLU A 191 -18.71 -18.84 2.45
C GLU A 191 -20.15 -19.11 2.00
N LEU A 192 -21.05 -19.45 2.94
CA LEU A 192 -22.46 -19.65 2.64
C LEU A 192 -23.10 -18.37 2.07
N CYS A 193 -22.84 -17.21 2.68
CA CYS A 193 -23.32 -15.92 2.19
C CYS A 193 -22.84 -15.64 0.75
N GLN A 194 -21.56 -15.90 0.45
CA GLN A 194 -21.03 -15.71 -0.90
C GLN A 194 -21.75 -16.60 -1.92
N VAL A 195 -22.00 -17.87 -1.58
CA VAL A 195 -22.74 -18.80 -2.46
C VAL A 195 -24.17 -18.31 -2.70
N LEU A 196 -24.87 -17.83 -1.65
CA LEU A 196 -26.23 -17.30 -1.77
C LEU A 196 -26.28 -16.05 -2.65
N VAL A 197 -25.32 -15.12 -2.49
CA VAL A 197 -25.21 -13.90 -3.31
C VAL A 197 -24.97 -14.28 -4.78
N GLN A 198 -24.02 -15.16 -5.06
CA GLN A 198 -23.76 -15.61 -6.44
C GLN A 198 -25.00 -16.25 -7.07
N ARG A 199 -25.74 -17.05 -6.30
CA ARG A 199 -26.98 -17.68 -6.77
C ARG A 199 -28.07 -16.65 -7.06
N LEU A 200 -28.22 -15.65 -6.22
CA LEU A 200 -29.16 -14.55 -6.41
C LEU A 200 -28.80 -13.71 -7.65
N GLU A 201 -27.51 -13.41 -7.87
CA GLU A 201 -27.05 -12.68 -9.05
C GLU A 201 -27.34 -13.42 -10.36
N ARG A 202 -27.16 -14.74 -10.39
CA ARG A 202 -27.50 -15.56 -11.56
C ARG A 202 -29.00 -15.52 -11.85
N LEU A 203 -29.84 -15.71 -10.83
CA LEU A 203 -31.29 -15.61 -10.98
C LEU A 203 -31.73 -14.22 -11.45
N TYR A 204 -31.13 -13.16 -10.91
CA TYR A 204 -31.41 -11.80 -11.35
C TYR A 204 -31.08 -11.60 -12.83
N LYS A 205 -29.93 -12.08 -13.31
CA LYS A 205 -29.55 -11.99 -14.73
C LYS A 205 -30.53 -12.73 -15.64
N ASP A 206 -30.93 -13.94 -15.26
CA ASP A 206 -31.92 -14.73 -16.00
C ASP A 206 -33.28 -14.03 -16.07
N LEU A 207 -33.78 -13.54 -14.93
CA LEU A 207 -35.05 -12.83 -14.84
C LEU A 207 -35.00 -11.51 -15.60
N LYS A 208 -33.87 -10.80 -15.56
CA LYS A 208 -33.66 -9.56 -16.30
C LYS A 208 -33.67 -9.80 -17.81
N LEU A 209 -32.96 -10.83 -18.28
CA LEU A 209 -32.96 -11.18 -19.70
C LEU A 209 -34.38 -11.52 -20.19
N TRP A 210 -35.14 -12.26 -19.37
CA TRP A 210 -36.54 -12.54 -19.67
C TRP A 210 -37.39 -11.26 -19.71
N SER A 211 -37.26 -10.37 -18.72
CA SER A 211 -38.03 -9.12 -18.68
C SER A 211 -37.68 -8.18 -19.83
N ASP A 212 -36.42 -8.13 -20.23
CA ASP A 212 -35.96 -7.31 -21.36
C ASP A 212 -36.53 -7.86 -22.68
N ASN A 213 -36.54 -9.19 -22.86
CA ASN A 213 -37.18 -9.85 -23.99
C ASN A 213 -38.71 -9.68 -24.00
N PHE A 214 -39.34 -9.61 -22.83
CA PHE A 214 -40.76 -9.31 -22.73
C PHE A 214 -41.03 -7.86 -23.15
N ARG A 215 -40.22 -6.93 -22.64
CA ARG A 215 -40.36 -5.50 -22.93
C ARG A 215 -40.14 -5.17 -24.40
N SER A 216 -39.22 -5.87 -25.08
CA SER A 216 -39.02 -5.67 -26.52
C SER A 216 -40.23 -6.09 -27.35
N LYS A 217 -40.99 -7.10 -26.91
CA LYS A 217 -42.19 -7.59 -27.60
C LYS A 217 -43.45 -6.79 -27.30
N TYR A 218 -43.64 -6.39 -26.04
CA TYR A 218 -44.91 -5.82 -25.56
C TYR A 218 -44.82 -4.35 -25.15
N THR A 219 -43.65 -3.72 -25.29
CA THR A 219 -43.32 -2.32 -24.92
C THR A 219 -43.67 -1.90 -23.48
N ARG A 220 -44.07 -2.85 -22.63
CA ARG A 220 -44.44 -2.67 -21.22
C ARG A 220 -43.71 -3.66 -20.32
N LEU A 221 -43.73 -3.39 -19.01
CA LEU A 221 -43.23 -4.32 -18.00
C LEU A 221 -44.18 -5.51 -17.83
N PRO A 222 -43.64 -6.72 -17.58
CA PRO A 222 -44.45 -7.89 -17.31
C PRO A 222 -45.22 -7.74 -15.99
N ARG A 223 -46.51 -8.07 -16.02
CA ARG A 223 -47.37 -8.22 -14.83
C ARG A 223 -47.41 -9.67 -14.40
N MET A 224 -47.87 -9.96 -13.19
CA MET A 224 -48.05 -11.34 -12.72
C MET A 224 -48.95 -12.18 -13.64
N SER A 225 -50.03 -11.58 -14.15
CA SER A 225 -50.89 -12.27 -15.11
C SER A 225 -50.19 -12.62 -16.43
N ASP A 226 -49.13 -11.90 -16.83
CA ASP A 226 -48.34 -12.25 -18.00
C ASP A 226 -47.38 -13.42 -17.71
N VAL A 227 -46.85 -13.48 -16.48
CA VAL A 227 -46.05 -14.61 -15.99
C VAL A 227 -46.90 -15.88 -15.99
N ASP A 228 -48.12 -15.81 -15.45
CA ASP A 228 -49.06 -16.94 -15.40
C ASP A 228 -49.45 -17.41 -16.81
N LYS A 229 -49.74 -16.47 -17.71
CA LYS A 229 -50.07 -16.75 -19.12
C LYS A 229 -48.90 -17.32 -19.91
N SER A 230 -47.67 -16.94 -19.58
CA SER A 230 -46.47 -17.43 -20.28
C SER A 230 -46.22 -18.93 -20.06
N CYS A 231 -46.97 -19.58 -19.15
CA CYS A 231 -47.01 -21.04 -18.95
C CYS A 231 -45.64 -21.72 -18.82
N ALA A 232 -44.62 -20.97 -18.40
CA ALA A 232 -43.31 -21.51 -18.11
C ALA A 232 -43.24 -21.75 -16.59
N PRO A 233 -43.63 -22.93 -16.07
CA PRO A 233 -43.54 -23.23 -14.64
C PRO A 233 -42.13 -23.00 -14.09
N VAL A 234 -41.12 -23.17 -14.94
CA VAL A 234 -39.72 -22.86 -14.65
C VAL A 234 -39.49 -21.38 -14.30
N LEU A 235 -40.17 -20.44 -14.96
CA LEU A 235 -40.02 -19.02 -14.68
C LEU A 235 -40.62 -18.66 -13.32
N LEU A 236 -41.80 -19.20 -13.00
CA LEU A 236 -42.44 -18.99 -11.71
C LEU A 236 -41.56 -19.53 -10.57
N LEU A 237 -40.96 -20.71 -10.74
CA LEU A 237 -39.98 -21.26 -9.80
C LEU A 237 -38.76 -20.35 -9.62
N LYS A 238 -38.24 -19.75 -10.70
CA LYS A 238 -37.11 -18.80 -10.62
C LYS A 238 -37.50 -17.52 -9.85
N ILE A 239 -38.70 -16.99 -10.08
CA ILE A 239 -39.21 -15.80 -9.38
C ILE A 239 -39.35 -16.10 -7.88
N ASN A 240 -40.03 -17.19 -7.52
CA ASN A 240 -40.21 -17.60 -6.13
C ASN A 240 -38.86 -17.81 -5.44
N ARG A 241 -37.93 -18.50 -6.12
CA ARG A 241 -36.59 -18.74 -5.57
C ARG A 241 -35.78 -17.46 -5.37
N TYR A 242 -35.93 -16.48 -6.26
CA TYR A 242 -35.29 -15.18 -6.11
C TYR A 242 -35.83 -14.43 -4.88
N VAL A 243 -37.15 -14.45 -4.67
CA VAL A 243 -37.79 -13.82 -3.49
C VAL A 243 -37.35 -14.50 -2.20
N GLU A 244 -37.32 -15.83 -2.15
CA GLU A 244 -36.82 -16.59 -1.00
C GLU A 244 -35.38 -16.21 -0.63
N LEU A 245 -34.46 -16.25 -1.61
CA LEU A 245 -33.05 -15.91 -1.36
C LEU A 245 -32.88 -14.46 -0.91
N LYS A 246 -33.67 -13.54 -1.47
CA LYS A 246 -33.68 -12.14 -1.06
C LYS A 246 -34.17 -11.99 0.38
N ASN A 247 -35.16 -12.76 0.80
CA ASN A 247 -35.68 -12.74 2.17
C ASN A 247 -34.68 -13.34 3.16
N ILE A 248 -34.05 -14.47 2.83
CA ILE A 248 -33.00 -15.10 3.64
C ILE A 248 -31.85 -14.10 3.90
N LEU A 249 -31.38 -13.43 2.86
CA LEU A 249 -30.30 -12.43 2.97
C LEU A 249 -30.72 -11.17 3.75
N LYS A 250 -32.03 -10.90 3.90
CA LYS A 250 -32.56 -9.79 4.71
C LYS A 250 -32.79 -10.18 6.17
N SER A 251 -33.18 -11.42 6.45
CA SER A 251 -33.57 -11.87 7.79
C SER A 251 -32.39 -12.18 8.72
N GLU A 252 -31.17 -12.26 8.20
CA GLU A 252 -30.00 -12.68 8.97
C GLU A 252 -29.06 -11.51 9.33
N PRO A 253 -28.40 -11.55 10.51
CA PRO A 253 -27.43 -10.53 10.93
C PRO A 253 -26.13 -10.53 10.09
N TYR A 254 -26.02 -11.36 9.05
CA TYR A 254 -24.83 -11.48 8.22
C TYR A 254 -24.56 -10.28 7.30
N CYS A 255 -25.49 -9.32 7.21
CA CYS A 255 -25.48 -8.31 6.15
C CYS A 255 -25.62 -6.85 6.59
N GLN A 256 -25.04 -6.43 7.72
CA GLN A 256 -24.85 -4.99 7.97
C GLN A 256 -24.01 -4.28 6.88
N LYS A 257 -23.29 -5.02 6.03
CA LYS A 257 -22.52 -4.48 4.90
C LYS A 257 -23.28 -4.39 3.57
N PHE A 258 -24.46 -5.01 3.43
CA PHE A 258 -25.17 -5.08 2.14
C PHE A 258 -26.10 -3.90 1.87
N GLU A 259 -26.54 -3.16 2.91
CA GLU A 259 -27.31 -1.93 2.73
C GLU A 259 -26.58 -0.94 1.80
N ASN A 260 -25.25 -0.86 1.89
CA ASN A 260 -24.45 0.02 1.03
C ASN A 260 -24.38 -0.39 -0.45
N MET A 261 -24.73 -1.64 -0.81
CA MET A 261 -24.65 -2.14 -2.19
C MET A 261 -25.98 -2.05 -2.94
N VAL A 262 -27.10 -2.10 -2.22
CA VAL A 262 -28.45 -2.02 -2.80
C VAL A 262 -28.93 -0.56 -2.90
N VAL A 263 -28.52 0.31 -1.98
CA VAL A 263 -28.88 1.75 -1.97
C VAL A 263 -28.39 2.47 -3.24
N LEU A 264 -27.27 2.04 -3.84
CA LEU A 264 -26.77 2.63 -5.09
C LEU A 264 -27.68 2.41 -6.32
N LYS A 265 -28.68 1.51 -6.25
CA LYS A 265 -29.66 1.33 -7.34
C LYS A 265 -31.00 2.01 -7.07
N GLU A 266 -31.44 2.08 -5.81
CA GLU A 266 -32.70 2.75 -5.46
C GLU A 266 -32.63 4.28 -5.68
N ASP A 267 -31.45 4.89 -5.52
CA ASP A 267 -31.25 6.32 -5.81
C ASP A 267 -31.23 6.64 -7.31
N VAL A 268 -30.90 5.66 -8.16
CA VAL A 268 -31.00 5.79 -9.62
C VAL A 268 -32.47 5.70 -10.06
N GLU A 269 -33.25 4.83 -9.44
CA GLU A 269 -34.69 4.71 -9.71
C GLU A 269 -35.50 5.90 -9.16
N LYS A 270 -35.13 6.46 -8.00
CA LYS A 270 -35.74 7.70 -7.49
C LYS A 270 -35.43 8.91 -8.38
N LYS A 271 -34.19 9.05 -8.88
CA LYS A 271 -33.87 10.08 -9.88
C LYS A 271 -34.62 9.89 -11.19
N GLN A 272 -34.82 8.66 -11.65
CA GLN A 272 -35.63 8.39 -12.85
C GLN A 272 -37.12 8.66 -12.66
N LYS A 273 -37.69 8.38 -11.47
CA LYS A 273 -39.08 8.74 -11.15
C LYS A 273 -39.28 10.25 -11.04
N GLN A 274 -38.28 10.99 -10.54
CA GLN A 274 -38.32 12.46 -10.51
C GLN A 274 -38.33 13.06 -11.92
N ILE A 275 -37.59 12.48 -12.87
CA ILE A 275 -37.59 12.90 -14.28
C ILE A 275 -38.96 12.69 -14.96
N PHE A 276 -39.78 11.75 -14.47
CA PHE A 276 -41.12 11.48 -15.02
C PHE A 276 -42.26 12.29 -14.39
N LEU A 277 -42.03 12.94 -13.24
CA LEU A 277 -43.05 13.77 -12.59
C LEU A 277 -43.01 15.24 -13.05
N ASP A 278 -41.91 15.69 -13.66
CA ASP A 278 -41.76 17.06 -14.18
C ASP A 278 -42.19 17.19 -15.67
N GLY A 279 -42.56 16.07 -16.31
CA GLY A 279 -43.00 16.02 -17.70
C GLY A 279 -44.51 16.16 -17.83
N LYS A 280 -44.98 17.40 -17.95
CA LYS A 280 -46.31 17.83 -18.44
C LYS A 280 -47.01 16.78 -19.30
N GLU A 281 -48.21 16.39 -18.89
CA GLU A 281 -49.22 15.83 -19.78
C GLU A 281 -49.50 16.84 -20.90
N ILE A 282 -49.14 16.47 -22.13
CA ILE A 282 -49.76 17.01 -23.33
C ILE A 282 -50.64 15.89 -23.84
N PHE A 283 -51.90 15.89 -23.41
CA PHE A 283 -53.09 15.68 -24.25
C PHE A 283 -54.27 16.33 -23.54
#